data_AF-A0A4V1ERN6-F1
#
_entry.id   AF-A0A4V1ERN6-F1
#
_cell.length_a   1.000
_cell.length_b   1.000
_cell.length_c   1.000
_cell.angle_alpha   90.00
_cell.angle_beta   90.00
_cell.angle_gamma   90.00
#
_symmetry.space_group_name_H-M   'P 1'
#
loop_
_entity.id
_entity.type
_entity.pdbx_description
1 polymer ?
#
loop_
_entity_poly.entity_id
_entity_poly.type
_entity_poly.pdbx_seq_one_letter_code
_entity_poly.pdbx_strand_id
1 'polypeptide(L)'
;MARFIPENGPDNKKQSLGRANAAKFIERLFKYPGNPAVIKEAQRHILEAHAERLTRETGKTVTVEDIEAGQAPRPKVLDMFAGGGAIPIEGARLGCESHALDLNPVAYLIELCTVTFPQQFGAELADDIEKWGKTILKRTQEAVSDVLARIPVARKQPKAIQRTLRDGNETPADDYCVVAYYWTRTIPCPNPQCKGTVPLYRQTWLRNKSSGYVALKPVPDMGRRIMRFQVVEARSASALGFDPSTGSAGSSTACPFCQTALDGPYVRRYGDEKGFGQQLMCVIALNPDGPGKFYLVDESLAAIEAEHQAMSEHRAAEIERELGPSSLDEEIPPTGNAGLATGNSYLYGRVRIF
;
A
#
# COMPACT_ATOMS: atom_id res chain seq x y z
N MET A 1 17.37 17.81 -35.42
CA MET A 1 17.89 16.48 -35.83
C MET A 1 17.86 15.53 -34.64
N ALA A 2 17.52 14.24 -34.79
CA ALA A 2 17.45 13.31 -33.66
C ALA A 2 18.86 12.97 -33.14
N ARG A 3 19.18 13.39 -31.91
CA ARG A 3 20.55 13.45 -31.35
C ARG A 3 21.27 12.12 -31.15
N PHE A 4 20.54 11.02 -31.21
CA PHE A 4 21.13 9.69 -31.09
C PHE A 4 21.54 9.08 -32.44
N ILE A 5 21.22 9.73 -33.56
CA ILE A 5 21.59 9.27 -34.92
C ILE A 5 23.07 9.59 -35.18
N PRO A 6 23.93 8.59 -35.44
CA PRO A 6 25.33 8.83 -35.74
C PRO A 6 25.54 9.48 -37.11
N GLU A 7 26.43 10.49 -37.17
CA GLU A 7 26.74 11.22 -38.41
C GLU A 7 27.35 10.31 -39.50
N ASN A 8 28.21 9.37 -39.10
CA ASN A 8 28.97 8.49 -39.99
C ASN A 8 28.34 7.11 -40.25
N GLY A 9 27.04 6.93 -39.95
CA GLY A 9 26.34 5.66 -40.18
C GLY A 9 25.91 5.47 -41.65
N PRO A 10 25.73 4.22 -42.15
CA PRO A 10 25.08 3.98 -43.44
C PRO A 10 23.64 4.53 -43.43
N ASP A 11 23.22 5.25 -44.47
CA ASP A 11 21.91 5.93 -44.49
C ASP A 11 20.73 4.99 -44.23
N ASN A 12 20.81 3.73 -44.70
CA ASN A 12 19.80 2.69 -44.47
C ASN A 12 19.76 2.14 -43.02
N LYS A 13 20.74 2.48 -42.17
CA LYS A 13 20.85 2.03 -40.77
C LYS A 13 20.87 3.18 -39.75
N LYS A 14 20.92 4.45 -40.19
CA LYS A 14 20.96 5.62 -39.31
C LYS A 14 19.85 5.65 -38.26
N GLN A 15 18.62 5.33 -38.65
CA GLN A 15 17.47 5.32 -37.72
C GLN A 15 17.52 4.17 -36.71
N SER A 16 17.93 2.97 -37.10
CA SER A 16 18.02 1.81 -36.19
C SER A 16 19.18 1.97 -35.20
N LEU A 17 20.32 2.50 -35.67
CA LEU A 17 21.45 2.89 -34.82
C LEU A 17 21.04 3.99 -33.84
N GLY A 18 20.24 4.97 -34.29
CA GLY A 18 19.67 6.00 -33.42
C GLY A 18 18.82 5.45 -32.28
N ARG A 19 17.92 4.51 -32.58
CA ARG A 19 17.10 3.84 -31.55
C ARG A 19 17.95 3.03 -30.58
N ALA A 20 18.95 2.29 -31.06
CA ALA A 20 19.84 1.51 -30.22
C ALA A 20 20.69 2.39 -29.29
N ASN A 21 21.18 3.53 -29.78
CA ASN A 21 21.93 4.50 -28.99
C ASN A 21 21.05 5.16 -27.92
N ALA A 22 19.81 5.53 -28.25
CA ALA A 22 18.85 6.04 -27.28
C ALA A 22 18.54 5.01 -26.19
N ALA A 23 18.32 3.74 -26.55
CA ALA A 23 18.07 2.67 -25.58
C ALA A 23 19.24 2.47 -24.61
N LYS A 24 20.48 2.46 -25.12
CA LYS A 24 21.69 2.39 -24.28
C LYS A 24 21.82 3.61 -23.37
N PHE A 25 21.52 4.80 -23.87
CA PHE A 25 21.55 6.03 -23.08
C PHE A 25 20.56 5.95 -21.90
N ILE A 26 19.31 5.56 -22.19
CA ILE A 26 18.24 5.33 -21.22
C ILE A 26 18.68 4.30 -20.17
N GLU A 27 19.23 3.16 -20.57
CA GLU A 27 19.73 2.13 -19.65
C GLU A 27 20.80 2.67 -18.68
N ARG A 28 21.70 3.56 -19.15
CA ARG A 28 22.69 4.21 -18.28
C ARG A 28 22.05 5.23 -17.33
N LEU A 29 21.00 5.93 -17.76
CA LEU A 29 20.30 6.94 -16.98
C LEU A 29 19.48 6.33 -15.83
N PHE A 30 18.90 5.14 -16.05
CA PHE A 30 18.07 4.40 -15.09
C PHE A 30 18.87 3.48 -14.15
N LYS A 31 20.06 3.92 -13.71
CA LYS A 31 20.85 3.22 -12.67
C LYS A 31 20.73 3.93 -11.33
N TYR A 32 20.73 3.15 -10.24
CA TYR A 32 20.83 3.67 -8.88
C TYR A 32 22.08 3.10 -8.18
N PRO A 33 22.95 3.95 -7.59
CA PRO A 33 22.93 5.41 -7.66
C PRO A 33 23.16 5.93 -9.09
N GLY A 34 22.55 7.07 -9.42
CA GLY A 34 22.63 7.66 -10.76
C GLY A 34 24.02 8.21 -11.06
N ASN A 35 24.49 8.07 -12.31
CA ASN A 35 25.77 8.65 -12.73
C ASN A 35 25.60 10.15 -13.02
N PRO A 36 26.27 11.06 -12.28
CA PRO A 36 26.11 12.50 -12.46
C PRO A 36 26.45 12.99 -13.88
N ALA A 37 27.41 12.36 -14.56
CA ALA A 37 27.77 12.72 -15.93
C ALA A 37 26.63 12.39 -16.91
N VAL A 38 25.97 11.25 -16.74
CA VAL A 38 24.84 10.82 -17.59
C VAL A 38 23.61 11.68 -17.31
N ILE A 39 23.39 12.08 -16.05
CA ILE A 39 22.31 13.02 -15.69
C ILE A 39 22.56 14.39 -16.33
N LYS A 40 23.80 14.92 -16.27
CA LYS A 40 24.15 16.18 -16.95
C LYS A 40 23.97 16.10 -18.47
N GLU A 41 24.33 14.96 -19.08
CA GLU A 41 24.08 14.70 -20.51
C GLU A 41 22.56 14.73 -20.81
N ALA A 42 21.73 14.13 -19.95
CA ALA A 42 20.26 14.16 -20.08
C ALA A 42 19.70 15.58 -19.94
N GLN A 43 20.13 16.32 -18.93
CA GLN A 43 19.76 17.72 -18.70
C GLN A 43 20.08 18.57 -19.93
N ARG A 44 21.30 18.48 -20.44
CA ARG A 44 21.72 19.20 -21.66
C ARG A 44 20.87 18.81 -22.85
N HIS A 45 20.58 17.53 -23.03
CA HIS A 45 19.70 17.10 -24.12
C HIS A 45 18.30 17.74 -24.05
N ILE A 46 17.71 17.79 -22.85
CA ILE A 46 16.40 18.41 -22.62
C ILE A 46 16.46 19.91 -22.89
N LEU A 47 17.45 20.62 -22.35
CA LEU A 47 17.58 22.08 -22.49
C LEU A 47 17.80 22.51 -23.94
N GLU A 48 18.69 21.85 -24.67
CA GLU A 48 18.92 22.17 -26.08
C GLU A 48 17.64 21.95 -26.92
N ALA A 49 16.84 20.91 -26.61
CA ALA A 49 15.59 20.65 -27.32
C ALA A 49 14.52 21.71 -26.99
N HIS A 50 14.51 22.18 -25.75
CA HIS A 50 13.66 23.29 -25.31
C HIS A 50 14.06 24.62 -25.96
N ALA A 51 15.36 24.90 -26.05
CA ALA A 51 15.92 26.08 -26.70
C ALA A 51 15.54 26.13 -28.19
N GLU A 52 15.63 25.00 -28.90
CA GLU A 52 15.17 24.87 -30.29
C GLU A 52 13.66 25.16 -30.42
N ARG A 53 12.85 24.61 -29.51
CA ARG A 53 11.40 24.85 -29.47
C ARG A 53 11.09 26.34 -29.24
N LEU A 54 11.68 26.95 -28.21
CA LEU A 54 11.48 28.37 -27.87
C LEU A 54 11.95 29.28 -29.00
N THR A 55 13.06 28.96 -29.65
CA THR A 55 13.56 29.71 -30.80
C THR A 55 12.55 29.73 -31.94
N ARG A 56 11.96 28.58 -32.24
CA ARG A 56 10.92 28.45 -33.27
C ARG A 56 9.63 29.18 -32.90
N GLU A 57 9.19 29.10 -31.64
CA GLU A 57 7.92 29.66 -31.18
C GLU A 57 7.97 31.19 -30.99
N THR A 58 9.11 31.72 -30.55
CA THR A 58 9.27 33.15 -30.23
C THR A 58 9.94 33.96 -31.34
N GLY A 59 10.58 33.30 -32.30
CA GLY A 59 11.37 33.94 -33.37
C GLY A 59 12.68 34.58 -32.90
N LYS A 60 13.02 34.47 -31.61
CA LYS A 60 14.29 34.93 -31.04
C LYS A 60 15.19 33.74 -30.79
N THR A 61 16.48 33.85 -31.11
CA THR A 61 17.44 32.78 -30.77
C THR A 61 17.51 32.63 -29.26
N VAL A 62 17.20 31.42 -28.78
CA VAL A 62 17.35 30.99 -27.39
C VAL A 62 18.39 29.88 -27.37
N THR A 63 19.35 29.99 -26.48
CA THR A 63 20.42 29.00 -26.25
C THR A 63 20.23 28.27 -24.93
N VAL A 64 21.02 27.22 -24.68
CA VAL A 64 21.01 26.54 -23.38
C VAL A 64 21.52 27.46 -22.29
N GLU A 65 22.55 28.23 -22.62
CA GLU A 65 23.19 29.20 -21.74
C GLU A 65 22.19 30.27 -21.29
N ASP A 66 21.30 30.72 -22.19
CA ASP A 66 20.21 31.65 -21.82
C ASP A 66 19.24 31.03 -20.81
N ILE A 67 18.92 29.74 -20.94
CA ILE A 67 18.02 29.02 -20.01
C ILE A 67 18.71 28.80 -18.66
N GLU A 68 19.98 28.40 -18.66
CA GLU A 68 20.76 28.17 -17.44
C GLU A 68 21.03 29.48 -16.67
N ALA A 69 21.24 30.59 -17.38
CA ALA A 69 21.39 31.92 -16.81
C ALA A 69 20.05 32.56 -16.36
N GLY A 70 18.92 31.89 -16.57
CA GLY A 70 17.59 32.38 -16.20
C GLY A 70 17.04 33.50 -17.10
N GLN A 71 17.64 33.71 -18.26
CA GLN A 71 17.20 34.68 -19.28
C GLN A 71 16.08 34.11 -20.16
N ALA A 72 15.97 32.77 -20.22
CA ALA A 72 14.86 32.04 -20.82
C ALA A 72 14.28 31.01 -19.82
N PRO A 73 12.98 30.66 -19.92
CA PRO A 73 12.35 29.75 -18.99
C PRO A 73 12.86 28.31 -19.17
N ARG A 74 12.89 27.55 -18.07
CA ARG A 74 13.09 26.09 -18.11
C ARG A 74 11.84 25.36 -18.63
N PRO A 75 11.97 24.14 -19.17
CA PRO A 75 10.82 23.30 -19.49
C PRO A 75 9.97 23.06 -18.23
N LYS A 76 8.66 23.21 -18.36
CA LYS A 76 7.72 22.98 -17.25
C LYS A 76 7.09 21.60 -17.34
N VAL A 77 7.08 20.89 -16.24
CA VAL A 77 6.38 19.61 -16.06
C VAL A 77 5.28 19.81 -15.05
N LEU A 78 4.04 19.42 -15.39
CA LEU A 78 2.93 19.39 -14.46
C LEU A 78 2.47 17.95 -14.30
N ASP A 79 2.59 17.42 -13.09
CA ASP A 79 2.00 16.16 -12.69
C ASP A 79 0.72 16.43 -11.89
N MET A 80 -0.42 16.00 -12.43
CA MET A 80 -1.75 16.23 -11.83
C MET A 80 -2.20 15.08 -10.93
N PHE A 81 -1.42 14.01 -10.83
CA PHE A 81 -1.70 12.80 -10.03
C PHE A 81 -0.42 12.31 -9.38
N ALA A 82 0.27 13.23 -8.70
CA ALA A 82 1.66 13.05 -8.32
C ALA A 82 1.88 11.97 -7.25
N GLY A 83 0.85 11.64 -6.47
CA GLY A 83 0.93 10.61 -5.44
C GLY A 83 2.06 10.90 -4.46
N GLY A 84 3.10 10.06 -4.47
CA GLY A 84 4.29 10.26 -3.64
C GLY A 84 5.35 11.21 -4.22
N GLY A 85 5.13 11.82 -5.39
CA GLY A 85 6.04 12.83 -5.96
C GLY A 85 7.20 12.28 -6.81
N ALA A 86 7.13 11.03 -7.30
CA ALA A 86 8.23 10.41 -8.05
C ALA A 86 8.54 11.11 -9.40
N ILE A 87 7.52 11.36 -10.22
CA ILE A 87 7.64 12.07 -11.50
C ILE A 87 8.19 13.49 -11.31
N PRO A 88 7.62 14.33 -10.42
CA PRO A 88 8.08 15.70 -10.30
C PRO A 88 9.50 15.81 -9.72
N ILE A 89 9.93 14.89 -8.84
CA ILE A 89 11.35 14.75 -8.42
C ILE A 89 12.26 14.47 -9.61
N GLU A 90 11.92 13.49 -10.44
CA GLU A 90 12.76 13.14 -11.59
C GLU A 90 12.77 14.26 -12.64
N GLY A 91 11.65 14.97 -12.82
CA GLY A 91 11.59 16.18 -13.65
C GLY A 91 12.55 17.26 -13.16
N ALA A 92 12.58 17.52 -11.85
CA ALA A 92 13.51 18.48 -11.24
C ALA A 92 14.97 18.00 -11.37
N ARG A 93 15.23 16.70 -11.13
CA ARG A 93 16.55 16.07 -11.32
C ARG A 93 17.06 16.24 -12.75
N LEU A 94 16.17 16.22 -13.74
CA LEU A 94 16.47 16.44 -15.16
C LEU A 94 16.49 17.92 -15.57
N GLY A 95 16.40 18.85 -14.62
CA GLY A 95 16.55 20.29 -14.86
C GLY A 95 15.29 20.97 -15.40
N CYS A 96 14.12 20.33 -15.27
CA CYS A 96 12.83 20.93 -15.56
C CYS A 96 12.29 21.66 -14.32
N GLU A 97 11.48 22.69 -14.54
CA GLU A 97 10.63 23.26 -13.50
C GLU A 97 9.42 22.34 -13.31
N SER A 98 9.39 21.61 -12.19
CA SER A 98 8.32 20.65 -11.91
C SER A 98 7.24 21.24 -11.00
N HIS A 99 6.00 20.95 -11.34
CA HIS A 99 4.81 21.24 -10.57
C HIS A 99 4.06 19.94 -10.31
N ALA A 100 3.54 19.79 -9.10
CA ALA A 100 2.86 18.59 -8.66
C ALA A 100 1.59 18.95 -7.90
N LEU A 101 0.58 18.09 -8.08
CA LEU A 101 -0.77 18.22 -7.53
C LEU A 101 -1.28 16.81 -7.19
N ASP A 102 -1.99 16.69 -6.07
CA ASP A 102 -2.76 15.51 -5.74
C ASP A 102 -4.02 15.91 -4.96
N LEU A 103 -5.14 15.24 -5.23
CA LEU A 103 -6.40 15.47 -4.53
C LEU A 103 -6.39 14.86 -3.13
N ASN A 104 -5.67 13.75 -2.95
CA ASN A 104 -5.64 13.02 -1.69
C ASN A 104 -4.71 13.75 -0.69
N PRO A 105 -5.22 14.22 0.46
CA PRO A 105 -4.41 14.96 1.43
C PRO A 105 -3.25 14.13 1.99
N VAL A 106 -3.39 12.81 2.07
CA VAL A 106 -2.30 11.90 2.48
C VAL A 106 -1.22 11.85 1.41
N ALA A 107 -1.59 11.75 0.13
CA ALA A 107 -0.63 11.78 -0.97
C ALA A 107 0.10 13.12 -1.02
N TYR A 108 -0.64 14.23 -0.93
CA TYR A 108 -0.06 15.57 -0.87
C TYR A 108 0.95 15.74 0.27
N LEU A 109 0.64 15.22 1.47
CA LEU A 109 1.59 15.26 2.59
C LEU A 109 2.85 14.42 2.30
N ILE A 110 2.69 13.22 1.74
CA ILE A 110 3.83 12.37 1.34
C ILE A 110 4.67 13.08 0.28
N GLU A 111 4.03 13.75 -0.67
CA GLU A 111 4.71 14.56 -1.69
C GLU A 111 5.52 15.69 -1.05
N LEU A 112 4.96 16.47 -0.14
CA LEU A 112 5.71 17.50 0.60
C LEU A 112 6.94 16.92 1.30
N CYS A 113 6.78 15.78 1.98
CA CYS A 113 7.86 15.07 2.67
C CYS A 113 8.93 14.51 1.73
N THR A 114 8.56 14.09 0.52
CA THR A 114 9.49 13.47 -0.44
C THR A 114 10.21 14.53 -1.27
N VAL A 115 9.52 15.63 -1.60
CA VAL A 115 9.98 16.61 -2.58
C VAL A 115 10.40 17.92 -1.94
N THR A 116 9.52 18.54 -1.16
CA THR A 116 9.68 19.93 -0.69
C THR A 116 10.55 20.03 0.55
N PHE A 117 10.24 19.23 1.57
CA PHE A 117 10.91 19.30 2.86
C PHE A 117 12.40 18.93 2.79
N PRO A 118 12.83 17.92 2.02
CA PRO A 118 14.27 17.63 1.87
C PRO A 118 15.04 18.80 1.23
N GLN A 119 14.41 19.57 0.35
CA GLN A 119 15.04 20.75 -0.26
C GLN A 119 15.06 21.95 0.69
N GLN A 120 14.02 22.12 1.51
CA GLN A 120 13.91 23.23 2.47
C GLN A 120 14.79 23.03 3.70
N PHE A 121 14.84 21.81 4.24
CA PHE A 121 15.48 21.50 5.51
C PHE A 121 16.80 20.73 5.36
N GLY A 122 17.11 20.23 4.16
CA GLY A 122 18.36 19.53 3.89
C GLY A 122 18.42 18.13 4.50
N ALA A 123 19.64 17.58 4.58
CA ALA A 123 19.88 16.20 4.99
C ALA A 123 19.58 15.93 6.48
N GLU A 124 19.69 16.94 7.34
CA GLU A 124 19.46 16.83 8.79
C GLU A 124 17.99 16.48 9.12
N LEU A 125 17.05 16.76 8.20
CA LEU A 125 15.65 16.38 8.35
C LEU A 125 15.47 14.87 8.59
N ALA A 126 16.33 14.04 8.01
CA ALA A 126 16.26 12.59 8.19
C ALA A 126 16.47 12.19 9.66
N ASP A 127 17.42 12.84 10.34
CA ASP A 127 17.73 12.58 11.75
C ASP A 127 16.57 13.02 12.67
N ASP A 128 15.94 14.16 12.35
CA ASP A 128 14.77 14.65 13.06
C ASP A 128 13.56 13.73 12.88
N ILE A 129 13.30 13.27 11.65
CA ILE A 129 12.23 12.29 11.36
C ILE A 129 12.45 11.01 12.15
N GLU A 130 13.69 10.51 12.20
CA GLU A 130 14.01 9.30 12.96
C GLU A 130 13.76 9.49 14.47
N LYS A 131 14.22 10.61 15.03
CA LYS A 131 14.05 10.95 16.44
C LYS A 131 12.58 11.10 16.83
N TRP A 132 11.82 11.89 16.09
CA TRP A 132 10.41 12.13 16.37
C TRP A 132 9.56 10.90 16.05
N GLY A 133 9.89 10.16 14.99
CA GLY A 133 9.25 8.89 14.64
C GLY A 133 9.34 7.88 15.78
N LYS A 134 10.54 7.71 16.38
CA LYS A 134 10.73 6.86 17.57
C LYS A 134 9.92 7.34 18.76
N THR A 135 9.86 8.66 18.99
CA THR A 135 9.12 9.27 20.10
C THR A 135 7.61 9.06 19.95
N ILE A 136 7.06 9.33 18.77
CA ILE A 136 5.64 9.13 18.46
C ILE A 136 5.29 7.65 18.57
N LEU A 137 6.10 6.76 17.97
CA LEU A 137 5.87 5.32 18.03
C LEU A 137 5.78 4.84 19.48
N LYS A 138 6.71 5.25 20.34
CA LYS A 138 6.70 4.90 21.76
C LYS A 138 5.43 5.38 22.46
N ARG A 139 5.06 6.66 22.27
CA ARG A 139 3.84 7.23 22.88
C ARG A 139 2.57 6.53 22.39
N THR A 140 2.49 6.25 21.09
CA THR A 140 1.37 5.52 20.50
C THR A 140 1.27 4.12 21.11
N GLN A 141 2.39 3.39 21.18
CA GLN A 141 2.42 2.06 21.81
C GLN A 141 1.93 2.10 23.26
N GLU A 142 2.39 3.07 24.06
CA GLU A 142 1.92 3.25 25.45
C GLU A 142 0.41 3.53 25.49
N ALA A 143 -0.08 4.44 24.63
CA ALA A 143 -1.48 4.87 24.60
C ALA A 143 -2.48 3.84 24.06
N VAL A 144 -2.04 2.88 23.25
CA VAL A 144 -2.92 1.83 22.68
C VAL A 144 -2.61 0.42 23.21
N SER A 145 -1.68 0.30 24.16
CA SER A 145 -1.23 -1.02 24.66
C SER A 145 -2.33 -1.83 25.33
N ASP A 146 -3.41 -1.18 25.79
CA ASP A 146 -4.56 -1.77 26.46
C ASP A 146 -5.64 -2.28 25.50
N VAL A 147 -5.62 -1.83 24.25
CA VAL A 147 -6.56 -2.27 23.20
C VAL A 147 -5.93 -3.27 22.22
N LEU A 148 -4.67 -3.64 22.43
CA LEU A 148 -3.98 -4.67 21.65
C LEU A 148 -3.89 -5.96 22.47
N ALA A 149 -4.25 -7.09 21.88
CA ALA A 149 -4.18 -8.35 22.60
C ALA A 149 -2.75 -8.76 22.96
N ARG A 150 -2.60 -9.09 24.24
CA ARG A 150 -1.42 -9.75 24.78
C ARG A 150 -1.66 -11.24 24.83
N ILE A 151 -1.00 -11.97 23.94
CA ILE A 151 -1.11 -13.43 23.86
C ILE A 151 0.20 -14.02 24.38
N PRO A 152 0.21 -14.66 25.57
CA PRO A 152 1.44 -15.17 26.15
C PRO A 152 2.02 -16.31 25.31
N VAL A 153 3.34 -16.34 25.18
CA VAL A 153 4.06 -17.41 24.49
C VAL A 153 4.12 -18.63 25.39
N ALA A 154 3.29 -19.64 25.10
CA ALA A 154 3.35 -20.93 25.79
C ALA A 154 4.60 -21.74 25.38
N ARG A 155 5.75 -21.47 26.03
CA ARG A 155 7.01 -22.22 25.79
C ARG A 155 7.03 -23.49 26.65
N LYS A 156 7.16 -24.67 26.02
CA LYS A 156 7.38 -25.95 26.72
C LYS A 156 8.86 -26.23 27.06
N GLN A 157 9.81 -25.47 26.55
CA GLN A 157 11.25 -25.61 26.84
C GLN A 157 11.96 -24.24 26.90
N PRO A 158 12.98 -24.06 27.77
CA PRO A 158 13.79 -22.85 27.80
C PRO A 158 14.78 -22.83 26.62
N LYS A 159 14.99 -21.67 25.99
CA LYS A 159 15.86 -21.54 24.81
C LYS A 159 17.30 -21.16 25.13
N ALA A 160 18.22 -21.79 24.41
CA ALA A 160 19.57 -21.31 24.18
C ALA A 160 19.55 -20.05 23.29
N ILE A 161 20.32 -19.05 23.70
CA ILE A 161 20.38 -17.72 23.11
C ILE A 161 21.26 -17.77 21.87
N GLN A 162 20.70 -17.52 20.68
CA GLN A 162 21.51 -17.12 19.53
C GLN A 162 20.88 -15.88 18.88
N ARG A 163 21.58 -14.75 19.05
CA ARG A 163 21.22 -13.41 18.57
C ARG A 163 21.43 -13.32 17.06
N THR A 164 20.48 -12.72 16.35
CA THR A 164 20.68 -12.18 15.00
C THR A 164 20.30 -10.70 14.95
N LEU A 165 20.87 -10.03 13.95
CA LEU A 165 21.06 -8.59 13.72
C LEU A 165 19.76 -7.76 13.60
N ARG A 166 18.86 -7.87 14.57
CA ARG A 166 17.78 -6.90 14.79
C ARG A 166 18.10 -6.22 16.12
N ASP A 167 19.08 -5.33 16.09
CA ASP A 167 19.46 -4.54 17.26
C ASP A 167 18.36 -3.53 17.58
N GLY A 168 17.42 -3.98 18.41
CA GLY A 168 16.79 -3.22 19.46
C GLY A 168 16.77 -4.14 20.67
N ASN A 169 17.30 -3.68 21.80
CA ASN A 169 17.37 -4.39 23.09
C ASN A 169 15.98 -4.67 23.69
N GLU A 170 15.11 -5.35 22.96
CA GLU A 170 13.86 -5.85 23.48
C GLU A 170 14.12 -7.31 23.91
N THR A 171 14.10 -7.53 25.21
CA THR A 171 13.92 -8.86 25.80
C THR A 171 12.86 -9.62 24.99
N PRO A 172 13.05 -10.93 24.69
CA PRO A 172 12.04 -11.70 23.99
C PRO A 172 10.73 -11.51 24.73
N ALA A 173 9.75 -10.87 24.09
CA ALA A 173 8.49 -10.59 24.73
C ALA A 173 7.92 -11.93 25.24
N ASP A 174 7.44 -11.92 26.49
CA ASP A 174 6.66 -13.03 27.04
C ASP A 174 5.36 -13.24 26.27
N ASP A 175 4.99 -12.29 25.40
CA ASP A 175 3.85 -12.30 24.50
C ASP A 175 4.24 -12.38 23.02
N TYR A 176 3.35 -12.93 22.19
CA TYR A 176 3.47 -12.89 20.75
C TYR A 176 3.32 -11.45 20.22
N CYS A 177 4.21 -11.05 19.31
CA CYS A 177 4.04 -9.81 18.54
C CYS A 177 3.02 -10.05 17.42
N VAL A 178 1.76 -9.70 17.66
CA VAL A 178 0.66 -9.81 16.69
C VAL A 178 0.88 -8.78 15.56
N VAL A 179 0.81 -9.25 14.31
CA VAL A 179 1.02 -8.41 13.11
C VAL A 179 -0.26 -8.24 12.29
N ALA A 180 -1.19 -9.18 12.37
CA ALA A 180 -2.45 -9.11 11.64
C ALA A 180 -3.48 -10.06 12.23
N TYR A 181 -4.74 -9.70 12.02
CA TYR A 181 -5.89 -10.58 12.27
C TYR A 181 -6.54 -10.94 10.95
N TYR A 182 -6.92 -12.20 10.80
CA TYR A 182 -7.64 -12.66 9.62
C TYR A 182 -9.09 -12.98 9.99
N TRP A 183 -10.01 -12.16 9.50
CA TRP A 183 -11.44 -12.25 9.76
C TRP A 183 -12.23 -12.57 8.49
N THR A 184 -13.42 -13.14 8.67
CA THR A 184 -14.41 -13.31 7.61
C THR A 184 -15.75 -12.72 8.02
N ARG A 185 -16.51 -12.24 7.03
CA ARG A 185 -17.90 -11.86 7.21
C ARG A 185 -18.76 -13.11 7.32
N THR A 186 -19.84 -13.04 8.10
CA THR A 186 -20.75 -14.17 8.26
C THR A 186 -22.20 -13.74 8.05
N ILE A 187 -23.00 -14.67 7.53
CA ILE A 187 -24.46 -14.51 7.39
C ILE A 187 -25.16 -15.79 7.87
N PRO A 188 -26.40 -15.71 8.37
CA PRO A 188 -27.18 -16.90 8.67
C PRO A 188 -27.54 -17.66 7.39
N CYS A 189 -27.69 -18.97 7.51
CA CYS A 189 -28.21 -19.78 6.42
C CYS A 189 -29.67 -19.40 6.10
N PRO A 190 -30.05 -19.22 4.83
CA PRO A 190 -31.42 -18.89 4.44
C PRO A 190 -32.41 -20.03 4.73
N ASN A 191 -31.93 -21.26 4.93
CA ASN A 191 -32.79 -22.39 5.34
C ASN A 191 -33.16 -22.26 6.84
N PRO A 192 -34.45 -22.04 7.17
CA PRO A 192 -34.88 -21.83 8.56
C PRO A 192 -34.67 -23.03 9.49
N GLN A 193 -34.51 -24.24 8.94
CA GLN A 193 -34.20 -25.44 9.72
C GLN A 193 -32.70 -25.57 10.05
N CYS A 194 -31.84 -24.96 9.24
CA CYS A 194 -30.39 -25.05 9.42
C CYS A 194 -29.89 -24.06 10.48
N LYS A 195 -30.27 -22.78 10.33
CA LYS A 195 -29.85 -21.66 11.21
C LYS A 195 -28.34 -21.52 11.44
N GLY A 196 -27.50 -22.15 10.62
CA GLY A 196 -26.05 -22.09 10.78
C GLY A 196 -25.46 -20.76 10.33
N THR A 197 -24.33 -20.40 10.93
CA THR A 197 -23.56 -19.19 10.61
C THR A 197 -22.56 -19.50 9.51
N VAL A 198 -22.80 -18.97 8.31
CA VAL A 198 -22.02 -19.25 7.10
C VAL A 198 -20.95 -18.16 6.91
N PRO A 199 -19.65 -18.52 6.94
CA PRO A 199 -18.58 -17.57 6.64
C PRO A 199 -18.43 -17.32 5.14
N LEU A 200 -18.07 -16.09 4.78
CA LEU A 200 -17.96 -15.59 3.42
C LEU A 200 -16.50 -15.25 3.10
N TYR A 201 -15.63 -16.26 3.04
CA TYR A 201 -14.24 -16.10 2.61
C TYR A 201 -14.07 -16.57 1.16
N ARG A 202 -13.30 -15.83 0.36
CA ARG A 202 -12.95 -16.24 -1.02
C ARG A 202 -11.91 -17.36 -1.03
N GLN A 203 -10.93 -17.30 -0.12
CA GLN A 203 -9.82 -18.24 0.00
C GLN A 203 -9.37 -18.32 1.45
N THR A 204 -8.53 -19.31 1.77
CA THR A 204 -8.01 -19.59 3.11
C THR A 204 -6.48 -19.71 3.16
N TRP A 205 -5.79 -19.25 2.11
CA TRP A 205 -4.34 -19.18 2.06
C TRP A 205 -3.77 -18.19 3.09
N LEU A 206 -2.84 -18.66 3.93
CA LEU A 206 -2.02 -17.82 4.82
C LEU A 206 -0.62 -17.57 4.25
N ARG A 207 -0.09 -18.57 3.55
CA ARG A 207 1.18 -18.53 2.83
C ARG A 207 1.12 -19.47 1.63
N ASN A 208 1.38 -18.94 0.44
CA ASN A 208 1.44 -19.72 -0.80
C ASN A 208 2.72 -19.35 -1.55
N LYS A 209 3.86 -19.91 -1.12
CA LYS A 209 5.17 -19.70 -1.74
C LYS A 209 5.94 -21.01 -1.74
N SER A 210 6.91 -21.16 -2.65
CA SER A 210 7.81 -22.34 -2.68
C SER A 210 8.55 -22.56 -1.36
N SER A 211 8.75 -21.50 -0.57
CA SER A 211 9.39 -21.57 0.74
C SER A 211 8.47 -22.10 1.86
N GLY A 212 7.18 -22.35 1.59
CA GLY A 212 6.24 -22.96 2.54
C GLY A 212 4.78 -22.70 2.16
N TYR A 213 3.93 -23.71 2.36
CA TYR A 213 2.49 -23.66 2.08
C TYR A 213 1.73 -23.80 3.39
N VAL A 214 0.98 -22.76 3.76
CA VAL A 214 0.19 -22.71 5.00
C VAL A 214 -1.21 -22.19 4.67
N ALA A 215 -2.23 -22.88 5.17
CA ALA A 215 -3.63 -22.53 4.93
C ALA A 215 -4.52 -22.86 6.13
N LEU A 216 -5.70 -22.25 6.17
CA LEU A 216 -6.74 -22.53 7.16
C LEU A 216 -7.72 -23.55 6.60
N LYS A 217 -7.66 -24.78 7.11
CA LYS A 217 -8.63 -25.82 6.77
C LYS A 217 -9.97 -25.52 7.46
N PRO A 218 -11.05 -25.28 6.70
CA PRO A 218 -12.38 -25.12 7.27
C PRO A 218 -12.92 -26.49 7.75
N VAL A 219 -13.41 -26.54 8.97
CA VAL A 219 -13.99 -27.73 9.62
C VAL A 219 -15.35 -27.36 10.22
N PRO A 220 -16.48 -27.75 9.60
CA PRO A 220 -17.80 -27.41 10.11
C PRO A 220 -18.08 -28.11 11.44
N ASP A 221 -18.48 -27.34 12.46
CA ASP A 221 -19.07 -27.87 13.69
C ASP A 221 -20.57 -28.08 13.46
N MET A 222 -20.98 -29.33 13.28
CA MET A 222 -22.38 -29.67 12.98
C MET A 222 -23.33 -29.47 14.18
N GLY A 223 -22.82 -29.47 15.41
CA GLY A 223 -23.61 -29.27 16.62
C GLY A 223 -23.90 -27.80 16.87
N ARG A 224 -22.84 -26.97 16.85
CA ARG A 224 -22.95 -25.52 17.03
C ARG A 224 -23.37 -24.77 15.75
N ARG A 225 -23.30 -25.43 14.59
CA ARG A 225 -23.55 -24.86 13.26
C ARG A 225 -22.70 -23.61 12.97
N ILE A 226 -21.43 -23.68 13.36
CA ILE A 226 -20.39 -22.68 13.08
C ILE A 226 -19.21 -23.33 12.36
N MET A 227 -18.46 -22.54 11.58
CA MET A 227 -17.25 -23.04 10.93
C MET A 227 -16.07 -22.93 11.89
N ARG A 228 -15.26 -23.97 12.07
CA ARG A 228 -13.95 -23.86 12.74
C ARG A 228 -12.84 -23.84 11.71
N PHE A 229 -11.69 -23.32 12.09
CA PHE A 229 -10.51 -23.31 11.24
C PHE A 229 -9.37 -24.06 11.91
N GLN A 230 -8.51 -24.68 11.11
CA GLN A 230 -7.31 -25.36 11.59
C GLN A 230 -6.14 -24.95 10.70
N VAL A 231 -5.01 -24.58 11.31
CA VAL A 231 -3.80 -24.29 10.55
C VAL A 231 -3.23 -25.60 10.02
N VAL A 232 -3.02 -25.68 8.71
CA VAL A 232 -2.36 -26.81 8.05
C VAL A 232 -1.16 -26.30 7.28
N GLU A 233 -0.01 -26.90 7.51
CA GLU A 233 1.24 -26.62 6.82
C GLU A 233 1.70 -27.84 6.02
N ALA A 234 2.21 -27.60 4.81
CA ALA A 234 2.73 -28.64 3.93
C ALA A 234 3.90 -28.16 3.07
N ARG A 235 4.64 -29.13 2.51
CA ARG A 235 5.77 -28.89 1.59
C ARG A 235 5.33 -28.56 0.16
N SER A 236 4.08 -28.84 -0.19
CA SER A 236 3.48 -28.50 -1.48
C SER A 236 2.00 -28.16 -1.30
N ALA A 237 1.42 -27.43 -2.24
CA ALA A 237 -0.02 -27.13 -2.23
C ALA A 237 -0.89 -28.40 -2.25
N SER A 238 -0.52 -29.41 -3.03
CA SER A 238 -1.25 -30.68 -3.13
C SER A 238 -1.22 -31.50 -1.83
N ALA A 239 -0.18 -31.33 -1.01
CA ALA A 239 -0.03 -32.06 0.25
C ALA A 239 -0.87 -31.48 1.40
N LEU A 240 -1.59 -30.36 1.20
CA LEU A 240 -2.50 -29.80 2.21
C LEU A 240 -3.75 -30.66 2.43
N GLY A 241 -4.12 -31.50 1.45
CA GLY A 241 -5.32 -32.35 1.53
C GLY A 241 -6.65 -31.61 1.35
N PHE A 242 -6.62 -30.35 0.91
CA PHE A 242 -7.76 -29.56 0.44
C PHE A 242 -7.25 -28.44 -0.48
N ASP A 243 -8.14 -27.77 -1.22
CA ASP A 243 -7.80 -26.58 -1.99
C ASP A 243 -8.16 -25.31 -1.20
N PRO A 244 -7.18 -24.52 -0.72
CA PRO A 244 -7.49 -23.29 0.01
C PRO A 244 -8.09 -22.18 -0.87
N SER A 245 -8.12 -22.37 -2.19
CA SER A 245 -8.71 -21.44 -3.15
C SER A 245 -10.22 -21.66 -3.32
N THR A 246 -10.76 -22.77 -2.83
CA THR A 246 -12.20 -23.06 -2.86
C THR A 246 -12.89 -22.39 -1.68
N GLY A 247 -13.42 -21.19 -1.90
CA GLY A 247 -14.30 -20.47 -0.98
C GLY A 247 -15.55 -19.92 -1.69
N SER A 248 -16.13 -18.87 -1.12
CA SER A 248 -17.24 -18.13 -1.72
C SER A 248 -16.85 -17.56 -3.08
N ALA A 249 -17.47 -18.08 -4.14
CA ALA A 249 -17.42 -17.51 -5.48
C ALA A 249 -18.59 -16.53 -5.65
N GLY A 250 -18.33 -15.35 -6.23
CA GLY A 250 -19.20 -14.16 -6.18
C GLY A 250 -20.66 -14.29 -6.69
N SER A 251 -21.09 -15.46 -7.15
CA SER A 251 -22.49 -15.73 -7.54
C SER A 251 -23.25 -16.66 -6.58
N SER A 252 -22.58 -17.55 -5.83
CA SER A 252 -23.25 -18.46 -4.89
C SER A 252 -22.25 -19.10 -3.92
N THR A 253 -22.59 -19.10 -2.62
CA THR A 253 -21.88 -19.86 -1.58
C THR A 253 -22.79 -20.99 -1.10
N ALA A 254 -22.31 -22.23 -1.03
CA ALA A 254 -23.10 -23.31 -0.43
C ALA A 254 -22.95 -23.29 1.09
N CYS A 255 -24.06 -23.48 1.81
CA CYS A 255 -24.03 -23.62 3.26
C CYS A 255 -23.23 -24.88 3.64
N PRO A 256 -22.17 -24.78 4.45
CA PRO A 256 -21.34 -25.93 4.81
C PRO A 256 -22.07 -26.97 5.67
N PHE A 257 -23.25 -26.63 6.20
CA PHE A 257 -24.00 -27.47 7.14
C PHE A 257 -25.20 -28.19 6.52
N CYS A 258 -25.84 -27.61 5.50
CA CYS A 258 -27.04 -28.16 4.85
C CYS A 258 -27.01 -28.08 3.33
N GLN A 259 -25.93 -27.56 2.74
CA GLN A 259 -25.74 -27.40 1.29
C GLN A 259 -26.74 -26.48 0.58
N THR A 260 -27.63 -25.80 1.30
CA THR A 260 -28.49 -24.75 0.74
C THR A 260 -27.62 -23.65 0.12
N ALA A 261 -27.93 -23.24 -1.11
CA ALA A 261 -27.24 -22.15 -1.78
C ALA A 261 -27.58 -20.79 -1.15
N LEU A 262 -26.55 -19.97 -0.94
CA LEU A 262 -26.64 -18.57 -0.57
C LEU A 262 -26.27 -17.76 -1.82
N ASP A 263 -27.28 -17.30 -2.54
CA ASP A 263 -27.10 -16.53 -3.76
C ASP A 263 -26.67 -15.09 -3.47
N GLY A 264 -26.03 -14.46 -4.47
CA GLY A 264 -25.58 -13.06 -4.35
C GLY A 264 -26.67 -12.07 -3.91
N PRO A 265 -27.91 -12.14 -4.44
CA PRO A 265 -29.02 -11.28 -4.00
C PRO A 265 -29.36 -11.41 -2.50
N TYR A 266 -29.42 -12.63 -1.96
CA TYR A 266 -29.65 -12.85 -0.54
C TYR A 266 -28.53 -12.24 0.31
N VAL A 267 -27.26 -12.49 -0.06
CA VAL A 267 -26.10 -11.98 0.67
C VAL A 267 -26.09 -10.45 0.70
N ARG A 268 -26.34 -9.81 -0.44
CA ARG A 268 -26.39 -8.33 -0.54
C ARG A 268 -27.52 -7.75 0.29
N ARG A 269 -28.75 -8.22 0.08
CA ARG A 269 -29.92 -7.76 0.84
C ARG A 269 -29.74 -7.91 2.34
N TYR A 270 -29.23 -9.04 2.80
CA TYR A 270 -28.97 -9.24 4.24
C TYR A 270 -27.91 -8.26 4.76
N GLY A 271 -26.82 -8.06 4.01
CA GLY A 271 -25.78 -7.10 4.34
C GLY A 271 -26.30 -5.66 4.42
N ASP A 272 -27.16 -5.25 3.50
CA ASP A 272 -27.73 -3.90 3.45
C ASP A 272 -28.74 -3.66 4.58
N GLU A 273 -29.58 -4.65 4.91
CA GLU A 273 -30.65 -4.51 5.93
C GLU A 273 -30.18 -4.74 7.37
N LYS A 274 -29.24 -5.66 7.59
CA LYS A 274 -28.84 -6.14 8.92
C LYS A 274 -27.36 -5.97 9.21
N GLY A 275 -26.54 -5.70 8.20
CA GLY A 275 -25.09 -5.80 8.30
C GLY A 275 -24.59 -7.24 8.25
N PHE A 276 -23.26 -7.38 8.26
CA PHE A 276 -22.60 -8.68 8.32
C PHE A 276 -22.16 -8.98 9.74
N GLY A 277 -22.30 -10.24 10.16
CA GLY A 277 -21.55 -10.74 11.31
C GLY A 277 -20.07 -10.88 10.96
N GLN A 278 -19.24 -11.11 11.97
CA GLN A 278 -17.81 -11.29 11.81
C GLN A 278 -17.35 -12.53 12.58
N GLN A 279 -16.34 -13.22 12.05
CA GLN A 279 -15.73 -14.37 12.71
C GLN A 279 -14.22 -14.34 12.52
N LEU A 280 -13.48 -14.48 13.63
CA LEU A 280 -12.03 -14.59 13.61
C LEU A 280 -11.65 -15.95 13.03
N MET A 281 -10.78 -15.93 12.02
CA MET A 281 -10.25 -17.14 11.39
C MET A 281 -8.88 -17.50 11.94
N CYS A 282 -8.01 -16.50 12.15
CA CYS A 282 -6.62 -16.70 12.58
C CYS A 282 -6.01 -15.39 13.11
N VAL A 283 -5.19 -15.49 14.15
CA VAL A 283 -4.27 -14.42 14.58
C VAL A 283 -2.87 -14.72 14.03
N ILE A 284 -2.26 -13.73 13.39
CA ILE A 284 -0.95 -13.84 12.75
C ILE A 284 0.05 -13.06 13.59
N ALA A 285 1.08 -13.74 14.10
CA ALA A 285 2.14 -13.15 14.90
C ALA A 285 3.52 -13.36 14.25
N LEU A 286 4.53 -12.61 14.71
CA LEU A 286 5.92 -12.95 14.44
C LEU A 286 6.28 -14.25 15.15
N ASN A 287 7.05 -15.11 14.48
CA ASN A 287 7.54 -16.32 15.12
C ASN A 287 8.58 -15.94 16.20
N PRO A 288 8.33 -16.23 17.49
CA PRO A 288 9.29 -15.92 18.56
C PRO A 288 10.55 -16.78 18.44
N ASP A 289 10.45 -17.91 17.70
CA ASP A 289 11.44 -18.95 17.69
C ASP A 289 12.35 -18.98 16.45
N GLY A 290 12.11 -18.10 15.47
CA GLY A 290 12.86 -18.05 14.24
C GLY A 290 12.27 -17.09 13.22
N PRO A 291 12.75 -17.11 11.97
CA PRO A 291 12.22 -16.25 10.92
C PRO A 291 10.79 -16.67 10.54
N GLY A 292 9.98 -15.68 10.12
CA GLY A 292 8.65 -15.90 9.58
C GLY A 292 7.53 -15.56 10.56
N LYS A 293 6.35 -16.13 10.28
CA LYS A 293 5.11 -15.84 10.99
C LYS A 293 4.60 -17.09 11.69
N PHE A 294 3.98 -16.89 12.84
CA PHE A 294 3.26 -17.91 13.59
C PHE A 294 1.75 -17.67 13.44
N TYR A 295 0.97 -18.74 13.37
CA TYR A 295 -0.47 -18.68 13.07
C TYR A 295 -1.24 -19.36 14.20
N LEU A 296 -2.11 -18.59 14.85
CA LEU A 296 -2.88 -19.01 16.02
C LEU A 296 -4.35 -19.11 15.66
N VAL A 297 -4.97 -20.22 16.03
CA VAL A 297 -6.41 -20.42 15.90
C VAL A 297 -6.92 -20.96 17.22
N ASP A 298 -7.67 -20.13 17.96
CA ASP A 298 -8.27 -20.47 19.23
C ASP A 298 -9.57 -19.67 19.38
N GLU A 299 -10.67 -20.33 19.76
CA GLU A 299 -11.97 -19.67 19.94
C GLU A 299 -11.95 -18.65 21.09
N SER A 300 -11.11 -18.85 22.11
CA SER A 300 -10.98 -17.92 23.24
C SER A 300 -10.37 -16.57 22.82
N LEU A 301 -9.52 -16.56 21.79
CA LEU A 301 -8.95 -15.33 21.23
C LEU A 301 -10.04 -14.47 20.59
N ALA A 302 -11.08 -15.07 19.99
CA ALA A 302 -12.17 -14.29 19.39
C ALA A 302 -12.96 -13.50 20.44
N ALA A 303 -13.13 -14.03 21.65
CA ALA A 303 -13.80 -13.32 22.74
C ALA A 303 -12.95 -12.15 23.27
N ILE A 304 -11.64 -12.38 23.43
CA ILE A 304 -10.68 -11.35 23.85
C ILE A 304 -10.63 -10.21 22.82
N GLU A 305 -10.56 -10.54 21.52
CA GLU A 305 -10.56 -9.55 20.45
C GLU A 305 -11.86 -8.74 20.37
N ALA A 306 -13.01 -9.38 20.63
CA ALA A 306 -14.29 -8.66 20.66
C ALA A 306 -14.33 -7.62 21.79
N GLU A 307 -13.74 -7.91 22.95
CA GLU A 307 -13.62 -6.95 24.06
C GLU A 307 -12.69 -5.79 23.69
N HIS A 308 -11.50 -6.07 23.12
CA HIS A 308 -10.58 -5.05 22.65
C HIS A 308 -11.17 -4.17 21.54
N GLN A 309 -11.93 -4.77 20.63
CA GLN A 309 -12.65 -4.04 19.58
C GLN A 309 -13.66 -3.08 20.18
N ALA A 310 -14.48 -3.52 21.14
CA ALA A 310 -15.46 -2.65 21.81
C ALA A 310 -14.78 -1.47 22.54
N MET A 311 -13.65 -1.70 23.21
CA MET A 311 -12.87 -0.62 23.81
C MET A 311 -12.30 0.34 22.77
N SER A 312 -11.79 -0.19 21.66
CA SER A 312 -11.25 0.60 20.55
C SER A 312 -12.31 1.48 19.91
N GLU A 313 -13.50 0.93 19.65
CA GLU A 313 -14.65 1.65 19.07
C GLU A 313 -15.15 2.75 20.02
N HIS A 314 -15.23 2.48 21.32
CA HIS A 314 -15.59 3.49 22.32
C HIS A 314 -14.60 4.67 22.32
N ARG A 315 -13.29 4.37 22.37
CA ARG A 315 -12.24 5.39 22.35
C ARG A 315 -12.22 6.17 21.03
N ALA A 316 -12.43 5.50 19.90
CA ALA A 316 -12.55 6.16 18.61
C ALA A 316 -13.73 7.15 18.58
N ALA A 317 -14.88 6.77 19.14
CA ALA A 317 -16.05 7.64 19.24
C ALA A 317 -15.84 8.83 20.22
N GLU A 318 -15.02 8.67 21.26
CA GLU A 318 -14.58 9.79 22.12
C GLU A 318 -13.72 10.78 21.33
N ILE A 319 -12.70 10.29 20.63
CA ILE A 319 -11.81 11.11 19.82
C ILE A 319 -12.59 11.83 18.71
N GLU A 320 -13.53 11.17 18.05
CA GLU A 320 -14.36 11.78 17.01
C GLU A 320 -15.29 12.88 17.57
N ARG A 321 -15.78 12.73 18.81
CA ARG A 321 -16.54 13.80 19.47
C ARG A 321 -15.66 15.01 19.81
N GLU A 322 -14.39 14.79 20.15
CA GLU A 322 -13.46 15.86 20.50
C GLU A 322 -12.90 16.60 19.27
N LEU A 323 -12.53 15.86 18.22
CA LEU A 323 -11.86 16.39 17.04
C LEU A 323 -12.84 16.73 15.90
N GLY A 324 -14.09 16.28 16.00
CA GLY A 324 -15.07 16.33 14.91
C GLY A 324 -15.01 15.08 14.03
N PRO A 325 -16.04 14.89 13.17
CA PRO A 325 -16.14 13.73 12.29
C PRO A 325 -14.90 13.60 11.41
N SER A 326 -14.38 12.38 11.33
CA SER A 326 -13.21 12.06 10.49
C SER A 326 -13.57 11.76 9.04
N SER A 327 -14.86 11.51 8.77
CA SER A 327 -15.41 11.36 7.43
C SER A 327 -15.60 12.73 6.78
N LEU A 328 -15.12 12.86 5.55
CA LEU A 328 -15.58 13.89 4.64
C LEU A 328 -16.99 13.50 4.15
N ASP A 329 -18.00 13.66 5.02
CA ASP A 329 -19.42 13.50 4.67
C ASP A 329 -19.99 14.77 4.00
N GLU A 330 -19.14 15.51 3.28
CA GLU A 330 -19.62 16.56 2.40
C GLU A 330 -20.35 15.90 1.23
N GLU A 331 -21.65 16.14 1.16
CA GLU A 331 -22.48 15.77 0.03
C GLU A 331 -21.88 16.42 -1.21
N ILE A 332 -21.25 15.64 -2.09
CA ILE A 332 -20.75 16.16 -3.37
C ILE A 332 -22.02 16.58 -4.13
N PRO A 333 -22.28 17.90 -4.32
CA PRO A 333 -23.50 18.33 -4.97
C PRO A 333 -23.54 17.70 -6.36
N PRO A 334 -24.71 17.33 -6.91
CA PRO A 334 -24.79 16.81 -8.25
C PRO A 334 -24.21 17.85 -9.22
N THR A 335 -22.95 17.66 -9.61
CA THR A 335 -22.29 18.47 -10.61
C THR A 335 -22.87 18.03 -11.93
N GLY A 336 -23.94 18.72 -12.36
CA GLY A 336 -24.57 18.49 -13.65
C GLY A 336 -23.49 18.50 -14.73
N ASN A 337 -23.20 17.32 -15.29
CA ASN A 337 -22.31 17.02 -16.42
C ASN A 337 -20.99 17.82 -16.54
N ALA A 338 -20.48 18.41 -15.45
CA ALA A 338 -19.36 19.31 -15.50
C ALA A 338 -18.03 18.66 -15.07
N GLY A 339 -17.80 17.46 -15.60
CA GLY A 339 -16.58 16.66 -15.47
C GLY A 339 -16.79 15.24 -16.00
N LEU A 340 -17.56 15.06 -17.08
CA LEU A 340 -16.92 15.04 -18.41
C LEU A 340 -16.52 16.40 -19.01
N ALA A 341 -17.04 17.55 -18.59
CA ALA A 341 -16.50 18.85 -19.04
C ALA A 341 -16.90 20.03 -18.14
N THR A 342 -15.93 20.69 -17.48
CA THR A 342 -16.01 22.07 -16.92
C THR A 342 -16.28 22.31 -15.43
N GLY A 343 -15.40 21.81 -14.55
CA GLY A 343 -14.70 22.65 -13.57
C GLY A 343 -15.50 23.25 -12.40
N ASN A 344 -15.36 22.60 -11.24
CA ASN A 344 -14.75 23.23 -10.07
C ASN A 344 -13.93 22.17 -9.34
N SER A 345 -12.66 22.08 -9.69
CA SER A 345 -11.70 21.19 -9.06
C SER A 345 -11.26 21.81 -7.74
N TYR A 346 -11.57 21.17 -6.61
CA TYR A 346 -10.97 21.52 -5.33
C TYR A 346 -9.49 21.11 -5.37
N LEU A 347 -8.62 22.08 -5.59
CA LEU A 347 -7.17 21.91 -5.47
C LEU A 347 -6.79 21.98 -3.99
N TYR A 348 -6.43 20.85 -3.40
CA TYR A 348 -5.55 20.86 -2.24
C TYR A 348 -4.11 20.88 -2.74
N GLY A 349 -3.33 21.86 -2.27
CA GLY A 349 -1.87 21.78 -2.31
C GLY A 349 -1.21 21.90 -3.68
N ARG A 350 -0.70 23.09 -4.00
CA ARG A 350 0.23 23.26 -5.13
C ARG A 350 1.66 23.24 -4.61
N VAL A 351 2.46 22.28 -5.06
CA VAL A 351 3.91 22.29 -4.81
C VAL A 351 4.63 22.78 -6.06
N ARG A 352 5.55 23.74 -5.87
CA ARG A 352 6.54 24.13 -6.89
C ARG A 352 7.89 23.62 -6.45
N ILE A 353 8.60 22.99 -7.37
CA ILE A 353 9.90 22.38 -7.13
C ILE A 353 10.88 23.10 -8.04
N PHE A 354 11.97 23.60 -7.46
CA PHE A 354 13.00 24.31 -8.18
C PHE A 354 14.07 23.38 -8.74
#